data_AF-G7PF49-F1
#
_entry.id   AF-G7PF49-F1
#
_cell.length_a   1.000
_cell.length_b   1.000
_cell.length_c   1.000
_cell.angle_alpha   90.00
_cell.angle_beta   90.00
_cell.angle_gamma   90.00
#
_symmetry.space_group_name_H-M   'P 1'
#
loop_
_entity.id
_entity.type
_entity.pdbx_description
1 polymer ?
#
loop_
_entity_poly.entity_id
_entity_poly.type
_entity_poly.pdbx_seq_one_letter_code
_entity_poly.pdbx_strand_id
1 'polypeptide(L)'
;MLVCVTNRDIICQIAYSHLEGDMIACTAYAHELPKYGVKIGLTNDAATYCTGLLLAHSLLSQFGMGKICERQAEVTADEYNVEGIDGQPGAFTCYLDAGLARTTTGNKVLGALKGGVDGGLSIAHS
;
A
#
# COMPACT_ATOMS: atom_id res chain seq x y z
N MET A 1 2.42 -4.10 6.27
CA MET A 1 2.57 -2.85 5.52
C MET A 1 3.01 -1.76 6.48
N LEU A 2 4.32 -1.51 6.54
CA LEU A 2 4.88 -0.35 7.24
C LEU A 2 4.63 0.90 6.41
N VAL A 3 4.18 1.97 7.07
CA VAL A 3 4.05 3.29 6.45
C VAL A 3 4.78 4.31 7.31
N CYS A 4 5.81 4.93 6.74
CA CYS A 4 6.57 5.99 7.38
C CYS A 4 6.50 7.27 6.54
N VAL A 5 5.91 8.32 7.11
CA VAL A 5 5.89 9.65 6.50
C VAL A 5 7.02 10.47 7.11
N THR A 6 7.98 10.86 6.28
CA THR A 6 9.08 11.76 6.67
C THR A 6 8.78 13.19 6.24
N ASN A 7 9.66 14.14 6.60
CA ASN A 7 9.47 15.55 6.24
C ASN A 7 9.39 15.80 4.73
N ARG A 8 10.01 14.97 3.89
CA ARG A 8 10.14 15.20 2.44
C ARG A 8 9.85 13.97 1.57
N ASP A 9 9.55 12.83 2.18
CA ASP A 9 9.32 11.59 1.46
C ASP A 9 8.37 10.68 2.23
N ILE A 10 7.77 9.73 1.52
CA ILE A 10 6.88 8.71 2.07
C ILE A 10 7.47 7.35 1.72
N ILE A 11 7.54 6.48 2.72
CA ILE A 11 8.11 5.15 2.61
C ILE A 11 7.00 4.15 2.94
N CYS A 12 6.67 3.27 1.98
CA CYS A 12 5.75 2.17 2.20
C CYS A 12 6.48 0.85 1.96
N GLN A 13 6.37 -0.09 2.90
CA GLN A 13 7.10 -1.36 2.82
C GLN A 13 6.23 -2.54 3.24
N ILE A 14 6.45 -3.70 2.62
CA ILE A 14 5.95 -4.98 3.12
C ILE A 14 7.14 -5.71 3.72
N ALA A 15 7.05 -6.01 5.01
CA ALA A 15 8.06 -6.76 5.73
C ALA A 15 7.39 -7.87 6.57
N TYR A 16 8.15 -8.91 6.85
CA TYR A 16 7.80 -9.98 7.78
C TYR A 16 9.00 -10.30 8.67
N SER A 17 8.74 -10.73 9.89
CA SER A 17 9.81 -10.94 10.88
C SER A 17 10.50 -12.28 10.74
N HIS A 18 11.82 -12.28 10.89
CA HIS A 18 12.67 -13.46 10.99
C HIS A 18 13.60 -13.34 12.21
N LEU A 19 14.20 -14.44 12.67
CA LEU A 19 15.07 -14.41 13.86
C LEU A 19 16.32 -13.52 13.68
N GLU A 20 16.81 -13.41 12.45
CA GLU A 20 17.97 -12.59 12.09
C GLU A 20 17.61 -11.10 11.88
N GLY A 21 16.32 -10.78 11.78
CA GLY A 21 15.81 -9.44 11.48
C GLY A 21 14.58 -9.48 10.57
N ASP A 22 13.97 -8.31 10.35
CA ASP A 22 12.83 -8.19 9.44
C ASP A 22 13.27 -8.27 7.98
N MET A 23 12.59 -9.11 7.22
CA MET A 23 12.81 -9.31 5.80
C MET A 23 11.85 -8.45 5.01
N ILE A 24 12.39 -7.56 4.17
CA ILE A 24 11.59 -6.67 3.32
C ILE A 24 11.26 -7.40 2.02
N ALA A 25 9.97 -7.63 1.76
CA ALA A 25 9.48 -8.26 0.54
C ALA A 25 9.38 -7.26 -0.64
N CYS A 26 8.90 -6.05 -0.38
CA CYS A 26 8.75 -4.99 -1.38
C CYS A 26 8.77 -3.60 -0.73
N THR A 27 9.22 -2.60 -1.47
CA THR A 27 9.29 -1.19 -1.05
C THR A 27 8.77 -0.27 -2.14
N ALA A 28 8.12 0.81 -1.75
CA ALA A 28 7.79 1.93 -2.63
C ALA A 28 8.06 3.25 -1.92
N TYR A 29 8.51 4.24 -2.70
CA TYR A 29 8.87 5.56 -2.19
C TYR A 29 8.16 6.67 -2.97
N ALA A 30 7.81 7.76 -2.29
CA ALA A 30 7.17 8.89 -2.97
C ALA A 30 8.11 9.61 -3.96
N HIS A 31 9.43 9.58 -3.73
CA HIS A 31 10.41 10.10 -4.69
C HIS A 31 10.46 9.33 -6.03
N GLU A 32 9.79 8.18 -6.15
CA GLU A 32 9.60 7.48 -7.41
C GLU A 32 8.39 7.98 -8.20
N LEU A 33 7.42 8.62 -7.54
CA LEU A 33 6.20 9.13 -8.16
C LEU A 33 6.41 10.11 -9.34
N PRO A 34 7.49 10.92 -9.40
CA PRO A 34 7.78 11.72 -10.58
C PRO A 34 7.91 10.91 -11.88
N LYS A 35 8.29 9.62 -11.81
CA LYS A 35 8.35 8.72 -12.98
C LYS A 35 6.95 8.40 -13.53
N TYR A 36 5.92 8.50 -12.67
CA TYR A 36 4.53 8.17 -12.98
C TYR A 36 3.65 9.42 -13.17
N GLY A 37 4.25 10.62 -13.19
CA GLY A 37 3.57 11.88 -13.51
C GLY A 37 3.38 12.86 -12.35
N VAL A 38 3.59 12.45 -11.10
CA VAL A 38 3.46 13.34 -9.92
C VAL A 38 4.82 13.98 -9.63
N LYS A 39 5.05 15.17 -10.19
CA LYS A 39 6.37 15.83 -10.16
C LYS A 39 6.71 16.53 -8.84
N ILE A 40 5.70 17.04 -8.13
CA ILE A 40 5.85 17.85 -6.92
C ILE A 40 4.78 17.46 -5.89
N GLY A 41 4.94 17.89 -4.64
CA GLY A 41 3.96 17.61 -3.58
C GLY A 41 3.99 16.17 -3.08
N LEU A 42 5.19 15.58 -3.00
CA LEU A 42 5.39 14.15 -2.71
C LEU A 42 5.03 13.71 -1.28
N THR A 43 4.59 14.63 -0.43
CA THR A 43 4.23 14.36 0.98
C THR A 43 2.77 14.70 1.31
N ASN A 44 1.92 14.95 0.31
CA ASN A 44 0.49 15.19 0.52
C ASN A 44 -0.31 13.86 0.59
N ASP A 45 -1.60 13.93 0.91
CA ASP A 45 -2.45 12.74 1.04
C ASP A 45 -2.55 11.95 -0.27
N ALA A 46 -2.64 12.65 -1.41
CA ALA A 46 -2.70 12.03 -2.74
C ALA A 46 -1.42 11.26 -3.07
N ALA A 47 -0.24 11.82 -2.80
CA ALA A 47 1.04 11.14 -2.98
C ALA A 47 1.16 9.93 -2.04
N THR A 48 0.59 10.03 -0.83
CA THR A 48 0.56 8.90 0.11
C THR A 48 -0.29 7.74 -0.42
N TYR A 49 -1.48 8.05 -0.95
CA TYR A 49 -2.33 7.10 -1.65
C TYR A 49 -1.60 6.46 -2.85
N CYS A 50 -1.02 7.28 -3.73
CA CYS A 50 -0.28 6.78 -4.90
C CYS A 50 0.90 5.88 -4.51
N THR A 51 1.58 6.18 -3.40
CA THR A 51 2.71 5.36 -2.93
C THR A 51 2.22 4.00 -2.41
N GLY A 52 1.09 3.96 -1.69
CA GLY A 52 0.45 2.71 -1.28
C GLY A 52 -0.02 1.86 -2.47
N LEU A 53 -0.63 2.50 -3.47
CA LEU A 53 -1.06 1.86 -4.71
C LEU A 53 0.13 1.30 -5.50
N LEU A 54 1.23 2.05 -5.59
CA LEU A 54 2.46 1.61 -6.23
C LEU A 54 3.05 0.39 -5.51
N LEU A 55 3.08 0.38 -4.17
CA LEU A 55 3.55 -0.76 -3.39
C LEU A 55 2.72 -2.02 -3.71
N ALA A 56 1.39 -1.92 -3.66
CA ALA A 56 0.48 -3.03 -3.95
C ALA A 56 0.69 -3.58 -5.36
N HIS A 57 0.79 -2.70 -6.37
CA HIS A 57 1.02 -3.11 -7.74
C HIS A 57 2.36 -3.83 -7.92
N SER A 58 3.44 -3.27 -7.36
CA SER A 58 4.78 -3.86 -7.42
C SER A 58 4.84 -5.23 -6.73
N LEU A 59 4.25 -5.35 -5.55
CA LEU A 59 4.19 -6.61 -4.79
C LEU A 59 3.43 -7.70 -5.57
N LEU A 60 2.22 -7.40 -6.04
CA LEU A 60 1.41 -8.38 -6.78
C LEU A 60 2.05 -8.77 -8.11
N SER A 61 2.78 -7.85 -8.76
CA SER A 61 3.56 -8.16 -9.96
C SER A 61 4.73 -9.09 -9.65
N GLN A 62 5.43 -8.89 -8.53
CA GLN A 62 6.55 -9.72 -8.09
C GLN A 62 6.12 -11.16 -7.76
N PHE A 63 4.92 -11.33 -7.20
CA PHE A 63 4.36 -12.66 -6.90
C PHE A 63 3.54 -13.28 -8.06
N GLY A 64 3.42 -12.60 -9.20
CA GLY A 64 2.67 -13.10 -10.36
C GLY A 64 1.15 -13.11 -10.17
N MET A 65 0.62 -12.41 -9.16
CA MET A 65 -0.79 -12.35 -8.80
C MET A 65 -1.52 -11.14 -9.38
N GLY A 66 -0.84 -10.28 -10.13
CA GLY A 66 -1.42 -9.02 -10.64
C GLY A 66 -2.60 -9.17 -11.60
N LYS A 67 -2.87 -10.37 -12.14
CA LYS A 67 -4.05 -10.68 -12.97
C LYS A 67 -5.19 -11.35 -12.19
N ILE A 68 -4.89 -11.84 -10.99
CA ILE A 68 -5.76 -12.69 -10.16
C ILE A 68 -6.50 -11.82 -9.16
N CYS A 69 -5.77 -10.94 -8.47
CA CYS A 69 -6.38 -10.00 -7.54
C CYS A 69 -7.07 -8.88 -8.31
N GLU A 70 -8.39 -8.78 -8.18
CA GLU A 70 -9.15 -7.64 -8.67
C GLU A 70 -8.66 -6.37 -7.99
N ARG A 71 -8.52 -5.31 -8.78
CA ARG A 71 -8.16 -3.97 -8.33
C ARG A 71 -9.34 -3.08 -8.57
N GLN A 72 -9.49 -2.05 -7.74
CA GLN A 72 -10.51 -1.05 -7.98
C GLN A 72 -10.07 -0.16 -9.16
N ALA A 73 -10.67 -0.36 -10.34
CA ALA A 73 -10.29 0.36 -11.56
C ALA A 73 -10.67 1.85 -11.50
N GLU A 74 -11.82 2.15 -10.87
CA GLU A 74 -12.30 3.50 -10.62
C GLU A 74 -12.22 3.78 -9.13
N VAL A 75 -11.49 4.83 -8.74
CA VAL A 75 -11.33 5.22 -7.34
C VAL A 75 -12.67 5.77 -6.83
N THR A 76 -13.44 4.93 -6.14
CA THR A 76 -14.57 5.39 -5.34
C THR A 76 -14.11 5.52 -3.89
N ALA A 77 -14.57 6.55 -3.19
CA ALA A 77 -14.20 6.77 -1.78
C ALA A 77 -14.89 5.78 -0.81
N ASP A 78 -15.53 4.75 -1.36
CA ASP A 78 -16.27 3.76 -0.61
C ASP A 78 -15.33 2.70 -0.01
N GLU A 79 -15.86 1.98 0.97
CA GLU A 79 -15.17 0.84 1.55
C GLU A 79 -15.04 -0.28 0.51
N TYR A 80 -13.82 -0.78 0.31
CA TYR A 80 -13.51 -1.84 -0.64
C TYR A 80 -12.61 -2.85 0.05
N ASN A 81 -12.90 -4.13 -0.11
CA ASN A 81 -12.08 -5.22 0.41
C ASN A 81 -11.95 -6.28 -0.68
N VAL A 82 -10.72 -6.68 -0.98
CA VAL A 82 -10.48 -7.76 -1.94
C VAL A 82 -10.78 -9.11 -1.30
N GLU A 83 -11.67 -9.86 -1.93
CA GLU A 83 -11.96 -11.24 -1.61
C GLU A 83 -11.16 -12.20 -2.52
N GLY A 84 -10.86 -13.39 -2.02
CA GLY A 84 -10.22 -14.43 -2.82
C GLY A 84 -11.20 -15.03 -3.83
N ILE A 85 -10.71 -15.38 -5.01
CA ILE A 85 -11.50 -16.08 -6.02
C ILE A 85 -11.38 -17.60 -5.79
N ASP A 86 -12.51 -18.32 -5.77
CA ASP A 86 -12.53 -19.76 -5.62
C ASP A 86 -11.67 -20.47 -6.69
N GLY A 87 -10.78 -21.34 -6.24
CA GLY A 87 -9.88 -22.10 -7.11
C GLY A 87 -8.63 -21.35 -7.59
N GLN A 88 -8.42 -20.11 -7.15
CA GLN A 88 -7.20 -19.34 -7.39
C GLN A 88 -6.43 -19.07 -6.08
N PRO A 89 -5.15 -18.66 -6.13
CA PRO A 89 -4.43 -18.19 -4.95
C PRO A 89 -5.20 -17.06 -4.27
N GLY A 90 -5.36 -17.15 -2.95
CA GLY A 90 -6.05 -16.14 -2.16
C GLY A 90 -5.39 -14.77 -2.24
N ALA A 91 -6.13 -13.71 -1.92
CA ALA A 91 -5.61 -12.35 -1.88
C ALA A 91 -4.41 -12.22 -0.94
N PHE A 92 -3.48 -11.33 -1.26
CA PHE A 92 -2.32 -11.09 -0.40
C PHE A 92 -2.78 -10.36 0.87
N THR A 93 -2.83 -11.08 1.99
CA THR A 93 -3.20 -10.51 3.29
C THR A 93 -2.01 -9.85 3.96
N CYS A 94 -2.19 -8.62 4.43
CA CYS A 94 -1.21 -7.95 5.28
C CYS A 94 -1.86 -6.99 6.29
N TYR A 95 -1.10 -6.56 7.29
CA TYR A 95 -1.56 -5.66 8.34
C TYR A 95 -0.87 -4.30 8.25
N LEU A 96 -1.57 -3.24 8.64
CA LEU A 96 -0.98 -1.89 8.71
C LEU A 96 -0.11 -1.76 9.97
N ASP A 97 1.10 -1.24 9.77
CA ASP A 97 1.95 -0.74 10.84
C ASP A 97 2.15 0.77 10.65
N ALA A 98 1.55 1.54 11.56
CA ALA A 98 1.63 3.00 11.60
C ALA A 98 2.84 3.52 12.39
N GLY A 99 3.61 2.64 13.03
CA GLY A 99 4.71 2.97 13.93
C GLY A 99 4.25 3.89 15.06
N LEU A 100 4.96 5.02 15.22
CA LEU A 100 4.68 6.02 16.26
C LEU A 100 3.65 7.09 15.84
N ALA A 101 3.12 7.02 14.62
CA ALA A 101 2.16 8.00 14.14
C ALA A 101 0.83 7.83 14.90
N ARG A 102 0.29 8.94 15.42
CA ARG A 102 -1.05 8.95 16.02
C ARG A 102 -2.10 8.77 14.92
N THR A 103 -2.89 7.69 14.99
CA THR A 103 -3.93 7.33 14.02
C THR A 103 -5.22 8.12 14.20
N THR A 104 -5.17 9.45 14.03
CA THR A 104 -6.38 10.29 13.96
C THR A 104 -7.07 10.18 12.60
N THR A 105 -8.38 10.46 12.55
CA THR A 105 -9.13 10.58 11.29
C THR A 105 -8.45 11.56 10.34
N GLY A 106 -8.29 11.17 9.07
CA GLY A 106 -7.61 11.97 8.05
C GLY A 106 -6.08 11.94 8.11
N ASN A 107 -5.47 11.04 8.88
CA ASN A 107 -4.02 10.88 8.87
C ASN A 107 -3.56 10.25 7.53
N LYS A 108 -2.50 10.82 6.93
CA LYS A 108 -1.80 10.33 5.73
C LYS A 108 -1.51 8.84 5.73
N VAL A 109 -1.17 8.25 6.89
CA VAL A 109 -0.93 6.80 7.00
C VAL A 109 -2.12 5.98 6.48
N LEU A 110 -3.34 6.48 6.71
CA LEU A 110 -4.58 5.86 6.23
C LEU A 110 -4.79 6.07 4.71
N GLY A 111 -4.19 7.13 4.14
CA GLY A 111 -4.14 7.31 2.68
C GLY A 111 -3.34 6.20 1.99
N ALA A 112 -2.17 5.84 2.54
CA ALA A 112 -1.37 4.73 2.02
C ALA A 112 -2.09 3.39 2.19
N LEU A 113 -2.78 3.19 3.32
CA LEU A 113 -3.64 2.04 3.56
C LEU A 113 -4.69 1.90 2.44
N LYS A 114 -5.47 2.96 2.18
CA LYS A 114 -6.50 2.95 1.13
C LYS A 114 -5.91 2.70 -0.26
N GLY A 115 -4.74 3.28 -0.56
CA GLY A 115 -4.02 2.99 -1.81
C GLY A 115 -3.60 1.54 -1.95
N GLY A 116 -3.15 0.92 -0.85
CA GLY A 116 -2.79 -0.50 -0.82
C GLY A 116 -4.00 -1.42 -1.03
N VAL A 117 -5.12 -1.09 -0.39
CA VAL A 117 -6.40 -1.79 -0.50
C VAL A 117 -6.93 -1.74 -1.93
N ASP A 118 -7.08 -0.54 -2.50
CA ASP A 118 -7.57 -0.35 -3.88
C ASP A 118 -6.63 -1.00 -4.91
N GLY A 119 -5.33 -1.09 -4.57
CA GLY A 119 -4.29 -1.75 -5.35
C GLY A 119 -4.35 -3.27 -5.34
N GLY A 120 -5.21 -3.88 -4.53
CA GLY A 120 -5.49 -5.31 -4.53
C GLY A 120 -5.01 -6.06 -3.30
N LEU A 121 -4.55 -5.38 -2.24
CA LEU A 121 -4.13 -6.02 -0.99
C LEU A 121 -5.33 -6.22 -0.06
N SER A 122 -5.37 -7.36 0.62
CA SER A 122 -6.34 -7.62 1.67
C SER A 122 -5.78 -7.08 2.99
N ILE A 123 -6.25 -5.90 3.40
CA ILE A 123 -5.86 -5.26 4.66
C ILE A 123 -7.11 -4.98 5.48
N ALA A 124 -7.22 -5.55 6.67
CA ALA A 124 -8.36 -5.30 7.54
C ALA A 124 -8.37 -3.84 8.02
N HIS A 125 -9.48 -3.12 7.77
CA HIS A 125 -9.66 -1.72 8.13
C HIS A 125 -11.14 -1.37 8.41
N SER A 126 -11.42 -0.14 8.85
CA SER A 126 -12.75 0.41 9.18
C SER A 126 -12.81 1.92 8.95
#